data_AF-A0A7J6NS32-F1
#
_entry.id   AF-A0A7J6NS32-F1
#
_cell.length_a   1.000
_cell.length_b   1.000
_cell.length_c   1.000
_cell.angle_alpha   90.00
_cell.angle_beta   90.00
_cell.angle_gamma   90.00
#
_symmetry.space_group_name_H-M   'P 1'
#
loop_
_entity.id
_entity.type
_entity.pdbx_description
1 polymer ?
#
loop_
_entity_poly.entity_id
_entity_poly.type
_entity_poly.pdbx_seq_one_letter_code
_entity_poly.pdbx_strand_id
1 'polypeptide(L)'
;MFGMNDMVDFDVDQLHVRKGNYSFGARASKSELGQLPPLMAFSVLCPVIIIIAATGRVWSAIWVLGFFLSNILYNVPPAALSRKGPWEIPCVVFMFSCITMFSCEVNNISSPSMGGWMFHWLAVAQDQLFGEVIDMDDDAKVGKNTTAVKVGKLRAQQLLLATSLCGMLVGYALLASMYLTTYYALDILLQVFPASKRWSSIQEYKLAIFKMQVMLRVVYMFYAWPNP
;
A
#
# COMPACT_ATOMS: atom_id res chain seq x y z
N MET A 1 1.00 -6.13 -11.26
CA MET A 1 0.34 -6.04 -9.95
C MET A 1 -1.16 -5.79 -10.09
N PHE A 2 -1.59 -4.76 -10.83
CA PHE A 2 -3.02 -4.49 -11.02
C PHE A 2 -3.78 -5.60 -11.74
N GLY A 3 -3.15 -6.30 -12.70
CA GLY A 3 -3.82 -7.37 -13.44
C GLY A 3 -4.44 -8.49 -12.59
N MET A 4 -3.81 -8.89 -11.47
CA MET A 4 -4.39 -9.91 -10.57
C MET A 4 -5.61 -9.36 -9.82
N ASN A 5 -5.53 -8.09 -9.40
CA ASN A 5 -6.64 -7.41 -8.73
C ASN A 5 -7.80 -7.22 -9.71
N ASP A 6 -7.55 -6.72 -10.92
CA ASP A 6 -8.56 -6.50 -11.97
C ASP A 6 -9.25 -7.82 -12.37
N MET A 7 -8.53 -8.95 -12.35
CA MET A 7 -9.11 -10.28 -12.58
C MET A 7 -10.09 -10.72 -11.48
N VAL A 8 -9.72 -10.52 -10.21
CA VAL A 8 -10.51 -11.01 -9.06
C VAL A 8 -11.65 -10.06 -8.71
N ASP A 9 -11.42 -8.76 -8.85
CA ASP A 9 -12.38 -7.70 -8.54
C ASP A 9 -13.20 -7.28 -9.77
N PHE A 10 -13.19 -8.06 -10.87
CA PHE A 10 -13.90 -7.75 -12.11
C PHE A 10 -15.34 -7.27 -11.87
N ASP A 11 -16.13 -8.00 -11.07
CA ASP A 11 -17.54 -7.66 -10.82
C ASP A 11 -17.69 -6.36 -9.99
N VAL A 12 -16.74 -6.07 -9.09
CA VAL A 12 -16.71 -4.85 -8.28
C VAL A 12 -16.31 -3.64 -9.12
N ASP A 13 -15.33 -3.82 -9.99
CA ASP A 13 -14.76 -2.79 -10.84
C ASP A 13 -15.74 -2.27 -11.91
N GLN A 14 -16.70 -3.09 -12.33
CA GLN A 14 -17.78 -2.63 -13.23
C GLN A 14 -18.69 -1.59 -12.57
N LEU A 15 -18.84 -1.63 -11.24
CA LEU A 15 -19.74 -0.76 -10.50
C LEU A 15 -19.08 0.56 -10.05
N HIS A 16 -17.75 0.62 -10.05
CA HIS A 16 -17.02 1.73 -9.45
C HIS A 16 -16.91 2.93 -10.40
N VAL A 17 -17.37 4.10 -9.94
CA VAL A 17 -17.38 5.36 -10.72
C VAL A 17 -15.97 5.84 -11.12
N ARG A 18 -14.92 5.43 -10.38
CA ARG A 18 -13.54 5.86 -10.62
C ARG A 18 -12.79 5.03 -11.67
N LYS A 19 -13.25 3.82 -12.00
CA LYS A 19 -12.60 2.91 -12.98
C LYS A 19 -12.94 3.31 -14.42
N GLY A 20 -12.08 2.90 -15.36
CA GLY A 20 -12.22 3.24 -16.79
C GLY A 20 -11.32 4.40 -17.26
N ASN A 21 -10.24 4.68 -16.52
CA ASN A 21 -9.22 5.66 -16.90
C ASN A 21 -7.83 5.13 -16.54
N TYR A 22 -6.79 5.82 -17.02
CA TYR A 22 -5.39 5.44 -16.78
C TYR A 22 -4.97 5.50 -15.30
N SER A 23 -5.64 6.31 -14.48
CA SER A 23 -5.25 6.55 -13.07
C SER A 23 -5.81 5.52 -12.10
N PHE A 24 -6.94 4.89 -12.43
CA PHE A 24 -7.67 4.00 -11.52
C PHE A 24 -7.98 2.62 -12.12
N GLY A 25 -7.43 2.31 -13.29
CA GLY A 25 -7.52 0.99 -13.93
C GLY A 25 -8.50 0.95 -15.12
N ALA A 26 -8.17 0.12 -16.11
CA ALA A 26 -8.96 -0.07 -17.32
C ALA A 26 -10.17 -0.99 -17.07
N ARG A 27 -11.30 -0.73 -17.74
CA ARG A 27 -12.42 -1.68 -17.80
C ARG A 27 -12.14 -2.72 -18.88
N ALA A 28 -11.32 -3.71 -18.55
CA ALA A 28 -11.03 -4.83 -19.43
C ALA A 28 -12.17 -5.86 -19.41
N SER A 29 -12.41 -6.53 -20.54
CA SER A 29 -13.32 -7.67 -20.64
C SER A 29 -12.73 -8.92 -19.97
N LYS A 30 -13.58 -9.89 -19.61
CA LYS A 30 -13.12 -11.20 -19.08
C LYS A 30 -12.14 -11.89 -20.04
N SER A 31 -12.32 -11.72 -21.35
CA SER A 31 -11.45 -12.32 -22.37
C SER A 31 -10.05 -11.70 -22.40
N GLU A 32 -9.93 -10.39 -22.14
CA GLU A 32 -8.65 -9.69 -22.05
C GLU A 32 -7.95 -10.03 -20.73
N LEU A 33 -8.70 -10.05 -19.62
CA LEU A 33 -8.19 -10.44 -18.31
C LEU A 33 -7.71 -11.89 -18.27
N GLY A 34 -8.35 -12.79 -19.03
CA GLY A 34 -7.94 -14.20 -19.15
C GLY A 34 -6.57 -14.40 -19.80
N GLN A 35 -6.00 -13.39 -20.47
CA GLN A 35 -4.67 -13.46 -21.09
C GLN A 35 -3.55 -13.04 -20.13
N LEU A 36 -3.90 -12.46 -18.97
CA LEU A 36 -2.92 -11.96 -18.01
C LEU A 36 -2.13 -13.04 -17.26
N PRO A 37 -2.68 -14.21 -16.88
CA PRO A 37 -1.95 -15.22 -16.12
C PRO A 37 -0.61 -15.64 -16.73
N PRO A 38 -0.49 -15.99 -18.03
CA PRO A 38 0.80 -16.34 -18.62
C PRO A 38 1.77 -15.16 -18.65
N LEU A 39 1.29 -13.94 -18.91
CA LEU A 39 2.12 -12.73 -18.89
C LEU A 39 2.63 -12.42 -17.48
N MET A 40 1.80 -12.64 -16.47
CA MET A 40 2.16 -12.46 -15.07
C MET A 40 3.17 -13.52 -14.64
N ALA A 41 2.94 -14.79 -14.97
CA ALA A 41 3.90 -15.87 -14.69
C ALA A 41 5.25 -15.61 -15.35
N PHE A 42 5.25 -15.18 -16.62
CA PHE A 42 6.47 -14.77 -17.31
C PHE A 42 7.17 -13.59 -16.61
N SER A 43 6.40 -12.55 -16.24
CA SER A 43 6.91 -11.37 -15.55
C SER A 43 7.47 -11.68 -14.15
N VAL A 44 7.02 -12.76 -13.51
CA VAL A 44 7.52 -13.26 -12.23
C VAL A 44 8.80 -14.08 -12.42
N LEU A 45 8.72 -15.11 -13.28
CA LEU A 45 9.75 -16.13 -13.41
C LEU A 45 10.97 -15.62 -14.18
N CYS A 46 10.77 -14.76 -15.17
CA CYS A 46 11.86 -14.26 -16.01
C CYS A 46 12.89 -13.46 -15.19
N PRO A 47 12.52 -12.45 -14.37
CA PRO A 47 13.48 -11.77 -13.51
C PRO A 47 14.18 -12.71 -12.54
N VAL A 48 13.46 -13.66 -11.93
CA VAL A 48 14.03 -14.65 -10.99
C VAL A 48 15.12 -15.49 -11.65
N ILE A 49 14.82 -16.05 -12.83
CA ILE A 49 15.77 -16.87 -13.59
C ILE A 49 16.97 -16.03 -14.03
N ILE A 50 16.75 -14.81 -14.53
CA ILE A 50 17.82 -13.90 -14.96
C ILE A 50 18.74 -13.55 -13.77
N ILE A 51 18.17 -13.20 -12.61
CA ILE A 51 18.95 -12.85 -11.42
C ILE A 51 19.83 -14.03 -11.00
N ILE A 52 19.26 -15.24 -10.91
CA ILE A 52 20.01 -16.44 -10.53
C ILE A 52 21.11 -16.74 -11.55
N ALA A 53 20.77 -16.75 -12.84
CA ALA A 53 21.70 -17.11 -13.91
C ALA A 53 22.82 -16.08 -14.07
N ALA A 54 22.53 -14.79 -13.95
CA ALA A 54 23.50 -13.72 -14.17
C ALA A 54 24.39 -13.42 -12.95
N THR A 55 23.89 -13.65 -11.73
CA THR A 55 24.57 -13.18 -10.51
C THR A 55 24.87 -14.28 -9.49
N GLY A 56 24.24 -15.45 -9.60
CA GLY A 56 24.30 -16.50 -8.57
C GLY A 56 23.61 -16.13 -7.25
N ARG A 57 22.93 -14.98 -7.16
CA ARG A 57 22.33 -14.47 -5.93
C ARG A 57 20.94 -15.08 -5.67
N VAL A 58 20.93 -16.27 -5.07
CA VAL A 58 19.69 -17.01 -4.77
C VAL A 58 18.77 -16.22 -3.82
N TRP A 59 19.32 -15.51 -2.84
CA TRP A 59 18.52 -14.71 -1.89
C TRP A 59 17.74 -13.59 -2.58
N SER A 60 18.33 -12.94 -3.58
CA SER A 60 17.66 -11.87 -4.32
C SER A 60 16.47 -12.41 -5.10
N ALA A 61 16.59 -13.63 -5.65
CA ALA A 61 15.48 -14.34 -6.26
C ALA A 61 14.40 -14.75 -5.23
N ILE A 62 14.78 -15.18 -4.02
CA ILE A 62 13.83 -15.51 -2.94
C ILE A 62 12.99 -14.29 -2.56
N TRP A 63 13.59 -13.10 -2.46
CA TRP A 63 12.84 -11.87 -2.16
C TRP A 63 11.83 -11.52 -3.25
N VAL A 64 12.22 -11.65 -4.53
CA VAL A 64 11.28 -11.46 -5.65
C VAL A 64 10.13 -12.47 -5.58
N LEU A 65 10.43 -13.75 -5.33
CA LEU A 65 9.39 -14.78 -5.16
C LEU A 65 8.47 -14.48 -3.97
N GLY A 66 9.02 -14.07 -2.83
CA GLY A 66 8.26 -13.68 -1.64
C GLY A 66 7.27 -12.57 -1.94
N PHE A 67 7.71 -11.52 -2.63
CA PHE A 67 6.86 -10.43 -3.10
C PHE A 67 5.67 -10.95 -3.94
N PHE A 68 5.93 -11.80 -4.93
CA PHE A 68 4.87 -12.32 -5.80
C PHE A 68 3.93 -13.29 -5.10
N LEU A 69 4.44 -14.15 -4.22
CA LEU A 69 3.62 -15.04 -3.39
C LEU A 69 2.68 -14.24 -2.49
N SER A 70 3.15 -13.14 -1.89
CA SER A 70 2.27 -12.24 -1.14
C SER A 70 1.20 -11.62 -2.02
N ASN A 71 1.53 -11.21 -3.25
CA ASN A 71 0.54 -10.67 -4.19
C ASN A 71 -0.55 -11.71 -4.56
N ILE A 72 -0.16 -12.98 -4.71
CA ILE A 72 -1.09 -14.10 -4.91
C ILE A 72 -1.98 -14.29 -3.69
N LEU A 73 -1.41 -14.40 -2.49
CA LEU A 73 -2.17 -14.57 -1.24
C LEU A 73 -3.12 -13.40 -0.99
N TYR A 74 -2.69 -12.19 -1.35
CA TYR A 74 -3.48 -10.98 -1.21
C TYR A 74 -4.74 -11.01 -2.09
N ASN A 75 -4.61 -11.39 -3.37
CA ASN A 75 -5.72 -11.29 -4.33
C ASN A 75 -6.51 -12.59 -4.52
N VAL A 76 -5.86 -13.75 -4.58
CA VAL A 76 -6.44 -14.98 -5.15
C VAL A 76 -7.15 -15.84 -4.09
N PRO A 77 -8.39 -16.34 -4.35
CA PRO A 77 -9.05 -17.32 -3.51
C PRO A 77 -8.27 -18.65 -3.39
N PRO A 78 -8.35 -19.38 -2.27
CA PRO A 78 -9.19 -19.11 -1.10
C PRO A 78 -8.59 -18.10 -0.11
N ALA A 79 -7.32 -17.72 -0.28
CA ALA A 79 -6.63 -16.81 0.64
C ALA A 79 -7.27 -15.41 0.61
N ALA A 80 -7.23 -14.74 -0.56
CA ALA A 80 -7.83 -13.44 -0.84
C ALA A 80 -7.76 -12.48 0.36
N LEU A 81 -6.54 -12.32 0.92
CA LEU A 81 -6.34 -11.59 2.18
C LEU A 81 -6.79 -10.13 2.08
N SER A 82 -6.81 -9.54 0.88
CA SER A 82 -7.36 -8.20 0.60
C SER A 82 -8.81 -8.00 1.07
N ARG A 83 -9.56 -9.09 1.30
CA ARG A 83 -10.97 -9.07 1.73
C ARG A 83 -11.12 -9.47 3.20
N LYS A 84 -10.02 -9.72 3.93
CA LYS A 84 -10.01 -10.40 5.24
C LYS A 84 -9.19 -9.66 6.29
N GLY A 85 -9.77 -8.61 6.85
CA GLY A 85 -9.27 -7.90 8.03
C GLY A 85 -8.89 -8.84 9.17
N PRO A 86 -7.74 -8.69 9.85
CA PRO A 86 -6.71 -7.67 9.64
C PRO A 86 -5.55 -8.13 8.73
N TRP A 87 -5.71 -9.22 7.99
CA TRP A 87 -4.58 -9.93 7.36
C TRP A 87 -4.04 -9.24 6.10
N GLU A 88 -4.81 -8.35 5.49
CA GLU A 88 -4.36 -7.53 4.37
C GLU A 88 -3.17 -6.64 4.75
N ILE A 89 -3.17 -6.05 5.95
CA ILE A 89 -2.09 -5.14 6.39
C ILE A 89 -0.75 -5.88 6.53
N PRO A 90 -0.63 -6.97 7.34
CA PRO A 90 0.61 -7.73 7.44
C PRO A 90 1.07 -8.30 6.10
N CYS A 91 0.13 -8.73 5.24
CA CYS A 91 0.47 -9.25 3.91
C CYS A 91 1.15 -8.18 3.05
N VAL A 92 0.62 -6.96 3.01
CA VAL A 92 1.20 -5.85 2.25
C VAL A 92 2.52 -5.38 2.87
N VAL A 93 2.61 -5.31 4.20
CA VAL A 93 3.86 -4.99 4.91
C VAL A 93 4.96 -5.99 4.56
N PHE A 94 4.68 -7.29 4.58
CA PHE A 94 5.65 -8.33 4.21
C PHE A 94 6.01 -8.25 2.72
N MET A 95 5.01 -8.03 1.86
CA MET A 95 5.21 -7.86 0.42
C MET A 95 6.20 -6.73 0.11
N PHE A 96 6.03 -5.54 0.70
CA PHE A 96 6.96 -4.42 0.51
C PHE A 96 8.31 -4.64 1.21
N SER A 97 8.34 -5.36 2.33
CA SER A 97 9.60 -5.74 2.98
C SER A 97 10.48 -6.62 2.09
N CYS A 98 9.87 -7.51 1.29
CA CYS A 98 10.58 -8.31 0.30
C CYS A 98 11.24 -7.42 -0.78
N ILE A 99 10.54 -6.41 -1.30
CA ILE A 99 11.12 -5.45 -2.27
C ILE A 99 12.29 -4.69 -1.63
N THR A 100 12.13 -4.24 -0.38
CA THR A 100 13.19 -3.52 0.33
C THR A 100 14.44 -4.40 0.49
N MET A 101 14.29 -5.65 0.91
CA MET A 101 15.42 -6.59 1.01
C MET A 101 16.06 -6.91 -0.33
N PHE A 102 15.24 -7.14 -1.37
CA PHE A 102 15.73 -7.31 -2.73
C PHE A 102 16.59 -6.13 -3.17
N SER A 103 16.10 -4.89 -2.95
CA SER A 103 16.82 -3.66 -3.26
C SER A 103 18.15 -3.57 -2.52
N CYS A 104 18.16 -3.87 -1.22
CA CYS A 104 19.39 -3.87 -0.43
C CYS A 104 20.43 -4.84 -0.99
N GLU A 105 20.02 -6.06 -1.32
CA GLU A 105 20.93 -7.08 -1.84
C GLU A 105 21.49 -6.73 -3.22
N VAL A 106 20.64 -6.34 -4.18
CA VAL A 106 21.12 -6.06 -5.54
C VAL A 106 22.04 -4.84 -5.59
N ASN A 107 21.84 -3.88 -4.67
CA ASN A 107 22.70 -2.69 -4.56
C ASN A 107 23.89 -2.90 -3.61
N ASN A 108 24.03 -4.06 -2.97
CA ASN A 108 25.07 -4.35 -1.97
C ASN A 108 25.12 -3.32 -0.83
N ILE A 109 23.95 -2.85 -0.38
CA ILE A 109 23.82 -1.96 0.78
C ILE A 109 23.31 -2.74 1.98
N SER A 110 23.63 -2.28 3.18
CA SER A 110 23.14 -2.89 4.42
C SER A 110 21.61 -2.82 4.50
N SER A 111 21.00 -3.82 5.14
CA SER A 111 19.59 -3.78 5.49
C SER A 111 19.27 -2.53 6.34
N PRO A 112 18.02 -2.02 6.29
CA PRO A 112 17.60 -0.91 7.13
C PRO A 112 17.85 -1.18 8.61
N SER A 113 18.15 -0.11 9.37
CA SER A 113 18.18 -0.18 10.83
C SER A 113 16.80 -0.57 11.38
N MET A 114 16.73 -0.96 12.66
CA MET A 114 15.43 -1.25 13.29
C MET A 114 14.45 -0.06 13.18
N GLY A 115 14.95 1.17 13.36
CA GLY A 115 14.15 2.38 13.15
C GLY A 115 13.65 2.50 11.71
N GLY A 116 14.50 2.16 10.72
CA GLY A 116 14.13 2.17 9.30
C GLY A 116 13.05 1.14 8.97
N TRP A 117 13.14 -0.06 9.54
CA TRP A 117 12.12 -1.10 9.40
C TRP A 117 10.79 -0.70 10.04
N MET A 118 10.83 -0.18 11.27
CA MET A 118 9.61 0.28 11.95
C MET A 118 8.94 1.41 11.17
N PHE A 119 9.71 2.37 10.66
CA PHE A 119 9.19 3.43 9.79
C PHE A 119 8.56 2.85 8.52
N HIS A 120 9.27 1.93 7.84
CA HIS A 120 8.77 1.30 6.62
C HIS A 120 7.45 0.57 6.84
N TRP A 121 7.36 -0.27 7.89
CA TRP A 121 6.15 -1.02 8.21
C TRP A 121 4.97 -0.10 8.57
N LEU A 122 5.23 0.96 9.34
CA LEU A 122 4.20 1.94 9.70
C LEU A 122 3.71 2.71 8.47
N ALA A 123 4.61 3.14 7.58
CA ALA A 123 4.24 3.85 6.36
C ALA A 123 3.39 2.98 5.43
N VAL A 124 3.77 1.71 5.25
CA VAL A 124 3.02 0.76 4.42
C VAL A 124 1.66 0.44 5.04
N ALA A 125 1.60 0.20 6.36
CA ALA A 125 0.34 -0.05 7.06
C ALA A 125 -0.60 1.16 7.02
N GLN A 126 -0.05 2.36 7.20
CA GLN A 126 -0.80 3.61 7.10
C GLN A 126 -1.40 3.79 5.70
N ASP A 127 -0.62 3.54 4.64
CA ASP A 127 -1.10 3.67 3.26
C ASP A 127 -2.25 2.70 2.95
N GLN A 128 -2.07 1.43 3.34
CA GLN A 128 -3.09 0.40 3.20
C GLN A 128 -4.38 0.79 3.96
N LEU A 129 -4.26 1.17 5.23
CA LEU A 129 -5.40 1.54 6.06
C LEU A 129 -6.09 2.81 5.54
N PHE A 130 -5.34 3.76 4.99
CA PHE A 130 -5.89 5.00 4.43
C PHE A 130 -6.75 4.70 3.21
N GLY A 131 -6.27 3.84 2.30
CA GLY A 131 -7.06 3.34 1.18
C GLY A 131 -8.35 2.66 1.63
N GLU A 132 -8.27 1.78 2.62
CA GLU A 132 -9.46 1.10 3.17
C GLU A 132 -10.46 2.06 3.81
N VAL A 133 -10.01 3.13 4.47
CA VAL A 133 -10.92 4.14 5.05
C VAL A 133 -11.65 4.94 3.97
N ILE A 134 -10.98 5.24 2.85
CA ILE A 134 -11.62 5.89 1.70
C ILE A 134 -12.66 4.96 1.08
N ASP A 135 -12.33 3.68 0.92
CA ASP A 135 -13.14 2.71 0.19
C ASP A 135 -14.16 1.95 1.06
N MET A 136 -14.15 2.19 2.38
CA MET A 136 -14.96 1.48 3.39
C MET A 136 -16.42 1.25 3.00
N ASP A 137 -17.11 2.29 2.52
CA ASP A 137 -18.54 2.21 2.17
C ASP A 137 -18.78 1.30 0.96
N ASP A 138 -17.87 1.32 -0.01
CA ASP A 138 -17.99 0.53 -1.25
C ASP A 138 -17.53 -0.91 -1.01
N ASP A 139 -16.47 -1.11 -0.22
CA ASP A 139 -16.02 -2.42 0.26
C ASP A 139 -17.12 -3.16 1.03
N ALA A 140 -17.81 -2.47 1.94
CA ALA A 140 -18.90 -3.05 2.72
C ALA A 140 -20.07 -3.52 1.83
N LYS A 141 -20.43 -2.77 0.78
CA LYS A 141 -21.52 -3.13 -0.15
C LYS A 141 -21.25 -4.43 -0.91
N VAL A 142 -19.98 -4.74 -1.19
CA VAL A 142 -19.57 -5.95 -1.92
C VAL A 142 -19.07 -7.06 -0.99
N GLY A 143 -19.34 -6.95 0.31
CA GLY A 143 -18.98 -7.95 1.32
C GLY A 143 -17.48 -8.10 1.57
N LYS A 144 -16.65 -7.10 1.19
CA LYS A 144 -15.24 -7.06 1.58
C LYS A 144 -15.17 -6.66 3.06
N ASN A 145 -14.52 -7.50 3.87
CA ASN A 145 -14.40 -7.30 5.32
C ASN A 145 -12.96 -6.87 5.68
N THR A 146 -12.49 -5.75 5.13
CA THR A 146 -11.17 -5.16 5.44
C THR A 146 -11.05 -4.75 6.91
N THR A 147 -9.85 -4.42 7.39
CA THR A 147 -9.66 -3.90 8.76
C THR A 147 -10.56 -2.72 9.02
N ALA A 148 -10.57 -1.75 8.11
CA ALA A 148 -11.38 -0.54 8.27
C ALA A 148 -12.88 -0.86 8.35
N VAL A 149 -13.40 -1.76 7.50
CA VAL A 149 -14.80 -2.20 7.55
C VAL A 149 -15.12 -2.91 8.87
N LYS A 150 -14.25 -3.84 9.32
CA LYS A 150 -14.46 -4.62 10.55
C LYS A 150 -14.46 -3.77 11.82
N VAL A 151 -13.52 -2.82 11.92
CA VAL A 151 -13.39 -1.97 13.10
C VAL A 151 -14.34 -0.76 13.06
N GLY A 152 -14.85 -0.42 11.88
CA GLY A 152 -15.73 0.71 11.63
C GLY A 152 -14.99 2.04 11.55
N LYS A 153 -15.66 3.05 10.96
CA LYS A 153 -15.08 4.34 10.59
C LYS A 153 -14.30 5.04 11.72
N LEU A 154 -14.91 5.17 12.90
CA LEU A 154 -14.27 5.89 14.02
C LEU A 154 -12.99 5.21 14.48
N ARG A 155 -13.01 3.88 14.65
CA ARG A 155 -11.83 3.12 15.09
C ARG A 155 -10.76 3.07 13.98
N ALA A 156 -11.16 3.00 12.72
CA ALA A 156 -10.22 3.03 11.60
C ALA A 156 -9.49 4.38 11.52
N GLN A 157 -10.19 5.49 11.76
CA GLN A 157 -9.58 6.82 11.88
C GLN A 157 -8.64 6.92 13.10
N GLN A 158 -9.01 6.33 14.24
CA GLN A 158 -8.13 6.26 15.41
C GLN A 158 -6.87 5.43 15.12
N LEU A 159 -7.00 4.32 14.39
CA LEU A 159 -5.86 3.51 13.97
C LEU A 159 -4.93 4.29 13.02
N LEU A 160 -5.47 5.04 12.06
CA LEU A 160 -4.67 5.93 11.20
C LEU A 160 -3.88 6.95 12.04
N LEU A 161 -4.55 7.65 12.94
CA LEU A 161 -3.92 8.62 13.82
C LEU A 161 -2.84 7.98 14.68
N ALA A 162 -3.10 6.80 15.24
CA ALA A 162 -2.14 6.04 16.02
C ALA A 162 -0.92 5.63 15.18
N THR A 163 -1.12 5.16 13.94
CA THR A 163 -0.01 4.83 13.04
C THR A 163 0.84 6.06 12.68
N SER A 164 0.22 7.24 12.44
CA SER A 164 0.95 8.48 12.22
C SER A 164 1.73 8.92 13.46
N LEU A 165 1.14 8.81 14.65
CA LEU A 165 1.82 9.13 15.91
C LEU A 165 3.02 8.21 16.14
N CYS A 166 2.85 6.91 15.93
CA CYS A 166 3.95 5.95 15.98
C CYS A 166 5.03 6.29 14.93
N GLY A 167 4.63 6.66 13.71
CA GLY A 167 5.56 7.08 12.65
C GLY A 167 6.39 8.30 13.06
N MET A 168 5.74 9.29 13.68
CA MET A 168 6.39 10.48 14.23
C MET A 168 7.40 10.11 15.33
N LEU A 169 6.99 9.25 16.28
CA LEU A 169 7.84 8.81 17.38
C LEU A 169 9.04 7.99 16.90
N VAL A 170 8.87 7.13 15.91
CA VAL A 170 9.98 6.40 15.28
C VAL A 170 10.92 7.37 14.57
N GLY A 171 10.38 8.32 13.82
CA GLY A 171 11.15 9.38 13.17
C GLY A 171 12.02 10.15 14.16
N TYR A 172 11.44 10.54 15.30
CA TYR A 172 12.15 11.30 16.34
C TYR A 172 13.14 10.43 17.13
N ALA A 173 12.68 9.34 17.73
CA ALA A 173 13.43 8.60 18.74
C ALA A 173 14.42 7.58 18.16
N LEU A 174 14.10 6.97 17.02
CA LEU A 174 14.91 5.88 16.45
C LEU A 174 15.72 6.30 15.23
N LEU A 175 15.25 7.33 14.52
CA LEU A 175 15.90 7.83 13.30
C LEU A 175 16.53 9.21 13.48
N ALA A 176 16.30 9.88 14.62
CA ALA A 176 16.73 11.26 14.88
C ALA A 176 16.41 12.22 13.72
N SER A 177 15.33 11.93 12.99
CA SER A 177 14.97 12.61 11.75
C SER A 177 13.88 13.63 12.06
N MET A 178 14.30 14.89 12.20
CA MET A 178 13.37 16.01 12.31
C MET A 178 12.44 16.07 11.09
N TYR A 179 12.93 15.67 9.93
CA TYR A 179 12.16 15.61 8.70
C TYR A 179 10.98 14.63 8.78
N LEU A 180 11.23 13.35 9.11
CA LEU A 180 10.15 12.37 9.27
C LEU A 180 9.18 12.76 10.38
N THR A 181 9.73 13.34 11.46
CA THR A 181 8.95 13.84 12.59
C THR A 181 7.99 14.94 12.14
N THR A 182 8.49 15.96 11.42
CA THR A 182 7.65 17.06 10.91
C THR A 182 6.64 16.58 9.88
N TYR A 183 7.00 15.66 9.00
CA TYR A 183 6.07 15.05 8.04
C TYR A 183 4.86 14.42 8.75
N TYR A 184 5.10 13.55 9.74
CA TYR A 184 4.00 12.92 10.46
C TYR A 184 3.24 13.89 11.37
N ALA A 185 3.90 14.91 11.93
CA ALA A 185 3.21 15.97 12.67
C ALA A 185 2.22 16.71 11.76
N LEU A 186 2.62 17.05 10.53
CA LEU A 186 1.73 17.67 9.53
C LEU A 186 0.62 16.71 9.10
N ASP A 187 0.92 15.44 8.88
CA ASP A 187 -0.09 14.43 8.57
C ASP A 187 -1.14 14.28 9.68
N ILE A 188 -0.72 14.27 10.95
CA ILE A 188 -1.63 14.27 12.12
C ILE A 188 -2.53 15.51 12.10
N LEU A 189 -1.96 16.70 11.89
CA LEU A 189 -2.73 17.94 11.79
C LEU A 189 -3.75 17.88 10.64
N LEU A 190 -3.36 17.33 9.49
CA LEU A 190 -4.22 17.15 8.33
C LEU A 190 -5.28 16.05 8.52
N GLN A 191 -5.11 15.11 9.45
CA GLN A 191 -6.17 14.16 9.79
C GLN A 191 -7.19 14.78 10.76
N VAL A 192 -6.73 15.61 11.69
CA VAL A 192 -7.59 16.27 12.69
C VAL A 192 -8.36 17.46 12.09
N PHE A 193 -7.73 18.26 11.22
CA PHE A 193 -8.33 19.49 10.69
C PHE A 193 -9.60 19.27 9.84
N PRO A 194 -9.67 18.29 8.94
CA PRO A 194 -10.90 17.97 8.23
C PRO A 194 -12.00 17.44 9.14
N ALA A 195 -11.66 16.78 10.25
CA ALA A 195 -12.66 16.30 11.20
C ALA A 195 -13.37 17.46 11.94
N SER A 196 -12.75 18.65 12.01
CA SER A 196 -13.34 19.82 12.66
C SER A 196 -14.20 20.69 11.72
N LYS A 197 -14.14 20.47 10.40
CA LYS A 197 -14.89 21.24 9.40
C LYS A 197 -16.20 20.55 9.01
N ARG A 198 -17.28 21.31 8.80
CA ARG A 198 -18.51 20.80 8.17
C ARG A 198 -18.32 20.75 6.65
N TRP A 199 -18.37 19.55 6.09
CA TRP A 199 -18.26 19.31 4.64
C TRP A 199 -19.63 19.23 4.00
N SER A 200 -19.75 19.71 2.75
CA SER A 200 -21.03 19.68 2.04
C SER A 200 -21.42 18.25 1.62
N SER A 201 -20.43 17.38 1.42
CA SER A 201 -20.63 15.96 1.12
C SER A 201 -19.45 15.09 1.56
N ILE A 202 -19.68 13.77 1.68
CA ILE A 202 -18.62 12.81 2.00
C ILE A 202 -17.59 12.66 0.87
N GLN A 203 -18.02 12.87 -0.38
CA GLN A 203 -17.16 12.88 -1.57
C GLN A 203 -16.18 14.05 -1.53
N GLU A 204 -16.66 15.24 -1.17
CA GLU A 204 -15.82 16.42 -1.01
C GLU A 204 -14.77 16.23 0.10
N TYR A 205 -15.17 15.64 1.23
CA TYR A 205 -14.27 15.26 2.32
C TYR A 205 -13.17 14.29 1.86
N LYS A 206 -13.56 13.18 1.21
CA LYS A 206 -12.61 12.17 0.70
C LYS A 206 -11.62 12.79 -0.30
N LEU A 207 -12.10 13.61 -1.23
CA LEU A 207 -11.27 14.26 -2.24
C LEU A 207 -10.31 15.28 -1.64
N ALA A 208 -10.76 16.08 -0.66
CA ALA A 208 -9.92 17.07 0.00
C ALA A 208 -8.77 16.42 0.77
N ILE A 209 -9.05 15.38 1.56
CA ILE A 209 -8.02 14.63 2.30
C ILE A 209 -7.05 13.96 1.34
N PHE A 210 -7.56 13.29 0.30
CA PHE A 210 -6.72 12.66 -0.71
C PHE A 210 -5.76 13.67 -1.36
N LYS A 211 -6.26 14.83 -1.81
CA LYS A 211 -5.43 15.88 -2.39
C LYS A 211 -4.38 16.41 -1.41
N MET A 212 -4.76 16.65 -0.16
CA MET A 212 -3.82 17.15 0.87
C MET A 212 -2.72 16.12 1.17
N GLN A 213 -3.06 14.84 1.31
CA GLN A 213 -2.08 13.80 1.55
C GLN A 213 -1.18 13.55 0.33
N VAL A 214 -1.73 13.55 -0.88
CA VAL A 214 -0.92 13.45 -2.11
C VAL A 214 0.05 14.63 -2.21
N MET A 215 -0.41 15.86 -1.96
CA MET A 215 0.48 17.03 -1.95
C MET A 215 1.56 16.92 -0.88
N LEU A 216 1.21 16.51 0.35
CA LEU A 216 2.19 16.32 1.42
C LEU A 216 3.25 15.28 1.03
N ARG A 217 2.83 14.17 0.42
CA ARG A 217 3.73 13.10 -0.04
C ARG A 217 4.60 13.53 -1.22
N VAL A 218 4.08 14.33 -2.14
CA VAL A 218 4.86 14.88 -3.26
C VAL A 218 5.91 15.87 -2.73
N VAL A 219 5.52 16.79 -1.84
CA VAL A 219 6.45 17.72 -1.19
C VAL A 219 7.52 16.94 -0.41
N TYR A 220 7.11 15.89 0.30
CA TYR A 220 8.01 14.96 0.96
C TYR A 220 9.03 14.37 -0.04
N MET A 221 8.57 13.76 -1.14
CA MET A 221 9.46 13.15 -2.15
C MET A 221 10.47 14.16 -2.72
N PHE A 222 10.04 15.36 -3.09
CA PHE A 222 10.94 16.40 -3.62
C PHE A 222 11.94 16.92 -2.59
N TYR A 223 11.60 16.88 -1.30
CA TYR A 223 12.49 17.33 -0.24
C TYR A 223 13.45 16.24 0.26
N ALA A 224 13.05 14.95 0.21
CA ALA A 224 13.91 13.82 0.58
C ALA A 224 14.92 13.46 -0.51
N TRP A 225 14.58 13.63 -1.78
CA TRP A 225 15.43 13.26 -2.91
C TRP A 225 16.80 13.98 -3.00
N PRO A 226 16.95 15.27 -2.62
CA PRO A 226 18.22 15.98 -2.77
C PRO A 226 19.24 15.77 -1.65
N ASN A 227 18.86 15.15 -0.52
CA ASN A 227 19.74 14.97 0.65
C ASN A 227 20.01 13.47 0.88
N PRO A 228 21.04 12.89 0.20
CA PRO A 228 21.50 11.53 0.48
C PRO A 228 22.12 11.40 1.88
#